data_AF-F3M8T4-F1
#
_entry.id   AF-F3M8T4-F1
#
_cell.length_a   1.000
_cell.length_b   1.000
_cell.length_c   1.000
_cell.angle_alpha   90.00
_cell.angle_beta   90.00
_cell.angle_gamma   90.00
#
_symmetry.space_group_name_H-M   'P 1'
#
loop_
_entity.id
_entity.type
_entity.pdbx_description
1 polymer ?
#
loop_
_entity_poly.entity_id
_entity_poly.type
_entity_poly.pdbx_seq_one_letter_code
_entity_poly.pdbx_strand_id
1 'polypeptide(L)'
;MLLKKNYTKLLSVLLAFALLVVNLVNPSSTVKAEGLEQLDGVEVLVNDENEIRLKTEVDGLVGILVQDQETKEITLTTYEADEINPNPYSINSLTNNDNVEQFALSLDDFTDEKGAIVTYEDQATGQTATVGSDDSEIRPMVVWLAPLITIVGAKLIEALLLTAAVIILNEIEFARTDSIANTLRNKEYNHYYARVVQGDVWIGPAITESYAAFRLTSFNGDEDVSGNDVWSKTLSGAVKVAQRAGGGKEPVGPEIHGPGLGFGYYYHYHTWNRVGGHSFF
;
A
#
# COMPACT_ATOMS: atom_id res chain seq x y z
N MET A 1 -42.06 5.42 -12.44
CA MET A 1 -41.46 6.18 -13.56
C MET A 1 -40.45 7.27 -13.12
N LEU A 2 -40.19 7.45 -11.82
CA LEU A 2 -39.23 8.45 -11.28
C LEU A 2 -37.79 7.93 -11.10
N LEU A 3 -37.57 6.61 -10.95
CA LEU A 3 -36.21 6.05 -10.76
C LEU A 3 -35.32 6.10 -12.01
N LYS A 4 -35.89 5.99 -13.22
CA LYS A 4 -35.09 6.01 -14.47
C LYS A 4 -34.46 7.37 -14.78
N LYS A 5 -35.04 8.48 -14.29
CA LYS A 5 -34.52 9.83 -14.55
C LYS A 5 -33.29 10.21 -13.71
N ASN A 6 -33.04 9.49 -12.61
CA ASN A 6 -31.91 9.77 -11.72
C ASN A 6 -30.71 8.86 -11.98
N TYR A 7 -30.93 7.67 -12.55
CA TYR A 7 -29.85 6.73 -12.88
C TYR A 7 -28.90 7.28 -13.96
N THR A 8 -29.44 8.00 -14.95
CA THR A 8 -28.64 8.67 -15.98
C THR A 8 -27.79 9.80 -15.44
N LYS A 9 -28.26 10.50 -14.39
CA LYS A 9 -27.47 11.54 -13.71
C LYS A 9 -26.38 10.94 -12.82
N LEU A 10 -26.68 9.85 -12.11
CA LEU A 10 -25.69 9.12 -11.30
C LEU A 10 -24.58 8.51 -12.18
N LEU A 11 -24.97 7.91 -13.31
CA LEU A 11 -24.03 7.36 -14.30
C LEU A 11 -23.21 8.46 -14.99
N SER A 12 -23.80 9.64 -15.24
CA SER A 12 -23.06 10.78 -15.81
C SER A 12 -22.05 11.38 -14.83
N VAL A 13 -22.34 11.34 -13.51
CA VAL A 13 -21.39 11.79 -12.47
C VAL A 13 -20.26 10.78 -12.26
N LEU A 14 -20.56 9.48 -12.29
CA LEU A 14 -19.56 8.41 -12.25
C LEU A 14 -18.67 8.40 -13.51
N LEU A 15 -19.25 8.62 -14.69
CA LEU A 15 -18.50 8.70 -15.95
C LEU A 15 -17.70 10.01 -16.07
N ALA A 16 -18.18 11.11 -15.48
CA ALA A 16 -17.40 12.34 -15.35
C ALA A 16 -16.23 12.19 -14.35
N PHE A 17 -16.39 11.36 -13.31
CA PHE A 17 -15.32 10.99 -12.40
C PHE A 17 -14.28 10.10 -13.10
N ALA A 18 -14.71 9.17 -13.94
CA ALA A 18 -13.82 8.32 -14.75
C ALA A 18 -13.06 9.11 -15.84
N LEU A 19 -13.71 10.08 -16.50
CA LEU A 19 -13.09 10.87 -17.59
C LEU A 19 -12.20 12.03 -17.12
N LEU A 20 -12.27 12.45 -15.85
CA LEU A 20 -11.37 13.45 -15.27
C LEU A 20 -10.01 12.87 -14.83
N VAL A 21 -9.89 11.55 -14.77
CA VAL A 21 -8.61 10.87 -14.44
C VAL A 21 -7.74 10.66 -15.69
N VAL A 22 -8.30 10.72 -16.90
CA VAL A 22 -7.60 10.35 -18.15
C VAL A 22 -6.82 11.51 -18.81
N ASN A 23 -6.58 12.65 -18.14
CA ASN A 23 -5.90 13.80 -18.77
C ASN A 23 -4.80 14.50 -17.96
N LEU A 24 -4.15 13.80 -17.03
CA LEU A 24 -2.87 14.27 -16.48
C LEU A 24 -1.78 13.20 -16.60
N VAL A 25 -1.49 12.83 -17.84
CA VAL A 25 -0.17 12.33 -18.22
C VAL A 25 0.56 13.48 -18.92
N ASN A 26 1.27 14.29 -18.13
CA ASN A 26 2.48 14.92 -18.62
C ASN A 26 3.60 14.36 -17.74
N PRO A 27 4.48 13.51 -18.29
CA PRO A 27 5.58 12.94 -17.53
C PRO A 27 6.62 14.06 -17.37
N SER A 28 6.73 14.65 -16.18
CA SER A 28 8.02 15.23 -15.81
C SER A 28 9.01 14.07 -15.70
N SER A 29 9.81 13.93 -16.75
CA SER A 29 10.83 12.92 -16.99
C SER A 29 12.04 13.03 -16.06
N THR A 30 11.77 13.02 -14.75
CA THR A 30 12.77 12.84 -13.69
C THR A 30 12.30 11.89 -12.59
N VAL A 31 11.11 11.29 -12.71
CA VAL A 31 10.74 10.10 -11.94
C VAL A 31 11.57 8.93 -12.50
N LYS A 32 12.09 8.05 -11.64
CA LYS A 32 12.72 6.75 -11.97
C LYS A 32 14.26 6.67 -12.00
N ALA A 33 14.95 7.03 -10.92
CA ALA A 33 16.32 6.54 -10.73
C ALA A 33 16.51 5.86 -9.37
N GLU A 34 16.16 6.52 -8.26
CA GLU A 34 16.48 6.00 -6.91
C GLU A 34 15.63 4.79 -6.50
N GLY A 35 14.33 4.76 -6.81
CA GLY A 35 13.46 3.60 -6.50
C GLY A 35 13.69 2.36 -7.36
N LEU A 36 14.36 2.50 -8.53
CA LEU A 36 14.66 1.36 -9.40
C LEU A 36 15.92 0.59 -8.96
N GLU A 37 16.84 1.23 -8.22
CA GLU A 37 18.01 0.54 -7.64
C GLU A 37 17.62 -0.41 -6.49
N GLN A 38 16.41 -0.32 -5.93
CA GLN A 38 15.92 -1.18 -4.84
C GLN A 38 15.21 -2.46 -5.31
N LEU A 39 14.96 -2.64 -6.61
CA LEU A 39 14.34 -3.86 -7.15
C LEU A 39 15.37 -4.99 -7.34
N ASP A 40 16.16 -5.29 -6.30
CA ASP A 40 17.28 -6.23 -6.40
C ASP A 40 16.82 -7.67 -6.69
N GLY A 41 17.06 -8.10 -7.93
CA GLY A 41 16.66 -9.40 -8.46
C GLY A 41 15.19 -9.50 -8.88
N VAL A 42 14.45 -8.37 -8.94
CA VAL A 42 13.06 -8.33 -9.41
C VAL A 42 12.96 -7.68 -10.79
N GLU A 43 12.38 -8.41 -11.74
CA GLU A 43 12.05 -7.95 -13.09
C GLU A 43 10.62 -7.41 -13.14
N VAL A 44 10.44 -6.18 -13.65
CA VAL A 44 9.12 -5.61 -13.94
C VAL A 44 8.70 -6.04 -15.35
N LEU A 45 7.76 -6.98 -15.43
CA LEU A 45 7.26 -7.51 -16.70
C LEU A 45 6.18 -6.61 -17.32
N VAL A 46 5.26 -6.11 -16.47
CA VAL A 46 4.16 -5.22 -16.87
C VAL A 46 3.96 -4.17 -15.79
N ASN A 47 3.71 -2.92 -16.19
CA ASN A 47 3.29 -1.84 -15.31
C ASN A 47 2.50 -0.83 -16.16
N ASP A 48 1.20 -1.05 -16.23
CA ASP A 48 0.27 -0.20 -16.98
C ASP A 48 -1.03 0.04 -16.18
N GLU A 49 -2.04 0.60 -16.84
CA GLU A 49 -3.31 0.95 -16.21
C GLU A 49 -4.17 -0.26 -15.80
N ASN A 50 -3.86 -1.46 -16.30
CA ASN A 50 -4.62 -2.68 -16.04
C ASN A 50 -3.94 -3.57 -15.00
N GLU A 51 -2.61 -3.70 -15.05
CA GLU A 51 -1.89 -4.58 -14.11
C GLU A 51 -0.46 -4.11 -13.80
N ILE A 52 0.01 -4.53 -12.63
CA ILE A 52 1.44 -4.60 -12.31
C ILE A 52 1.82 -6.07 -12.26
N ARG A 53 2.86 -6.45 -13.00
CA ARG A 53 3.40 -7.81 -13.02
C ARG A 53 4.89 -7.81 -12.76
N LEU A 54 5.28 -8.54 -11.72
CA LEU A 54 6.64 -8.62 -11.22
C LEU A 54 7.11 -10.08 -11.23
N LYS A 55 8.39 -10.30 -11.48
CA LYS A 55 9.00 -11.63 -11.48
C LYS A 55 10.29 -11.60 -10.68
N THR A 56 10.55 -12.66 -9.92
CA THR A 56 11.84 -12.92 -9.29
C THR A 56 12.18 -14.39 -9.42
N GLU A 57 13.45 -14.72 -9.33
CA GLU A 57 13.95 -16.10 -9.25
C GLU A 57 14.96 -16.19 -8.10
N VAL A 58 14.78 -17.16 -7.21
CA VAL A 58 15.67 -17.40 -6.07
C VAL A 58 15.89 -18.90 -5.96
N ASP A 59 17.14 -19.34 -6.09
CA ASP A 59 17.57 -20.73 -5.95
C ASP A 59 16.78 -21.74 -6.80
N GLY A 60 16.36 -21.35 -8.01
CA GLY A 60 15.59 -22.19 -8.93
C GLY A 60 14.06 -22.04 -8.79
N LEU A 61 13.58 -21.47 -7.68
CA LEU A 61 12.16 -21.14 -7.52
C LEU A 61 11.86 -19.80 -8.19
N VAL A 62 10.91 -19.81 -9.12
CA VAL A 62 10.40 -18.60 -9.77
C VAL A 62 9.11 -18.16 -9.09
N GLY A 63 9.02 -16.86 -8.78
CA GLY A 63 7.79 -16.22 -8.35
C GLY A 63 7.33 -15.17 -9.36
N ILE A 64 6.03 -15.15 -9.65
CA ILE A 64 5.37 -14.12 -10.46
C ILE A 64 4.22 -13.54 -9.65
N LEU A 65 4.30 -12.25 -9.34
CA LEU A 65 3.23 -11.52 -8.67
C LEU A 65 2.48 -10.67 -9.70
N VAL A 66 1.15 -10.73 -9.64
CA VAL A 66 0.25 -9.91 -10.45
C VAL A 66 -0.66 -9.13 -9.52
N GLN A 67 -0.72 -7.81 -9.69
CA GLN A 67 -1.77 -6.97 -9.10
C GLN A 67 -2.66 -6.43 -10.21
N ASP A 68 -3.95 -6.74 -10.15
CA ASP A 68 -4.97 -6.12 -10.99
C ASP A 68 -5.19 -4.67 -10.54
N GLN A 69 -5.11 -3.69 -11.44
CA GLN A 69 -5.24 -2.28 -11.09
C GLN A 69 -6.69 -1.83 -10.91
N GLU A 70 -7.69 -2.57 -11.38
CA GLU A 70 -9.10 -2.26 -11.14
C GLU A 70 -9.55 -2.79 -9.77
N THR A 71 -9.27 -4.07 -9.48
CA THR A 71 -9.73 -4.74 -8.25
C THR A 71 -8.74 -4.64 -7.10
N LYS A 72 -7.47 -4.36 -7.40
CA LYS A 72 -6.32 -4.41 -6.46
C LYS A 72 -6.06 -5.80 -5.88
N GLU A 73 -6.68 -6.84 -6.44
CA GLU A 73 -6.40 -8.22 -6.07
C GLU A 73 -4.96 -8.59 -6.43
N ILE A 74 -4.28 -9.29 -5.52
CA ILE A 74 -2.90 -9.72 -5.68
C ILE A 74 -2.88 -11.25 -5.79
N THR A 75 -2.25 -11.76 -6.83
CA THR A 75 -2.01 -13.19 -7.02
C THR A 75 -0.51 -13.45 -7.11
N LEU A 76 -0.04 -14.51 -6.45
CA LEU A 76 1.31 -15.03 -6.59
C LEU A 76 1.24 -16.40 -7.26
N THR A 77 2.05 -16.59 -8.29
CA THR A 77 2.29 -17.90 -8.90
C THR A 77 3.74 -18.29 -8.65
N THR A 78 3.97 -19.52 -8.17
CA THR A 78 5.32 -20.07 -7.99
C THR A 78 5.50 -21.38 -8.76
N TYR A 79 6.73 -21.63 -9.20
CA TYR A 79 7.14 -22.89 -9.83
C TYR A 79 8.65 -23.07 -9.83
N GLU A 80 9.11 -24.32 -9.93
CA GLU A 80 10.53 -24.65 -10.06
C GLU A 80 10.97 -24.52 -11.54
N ALA A 81 12.02 -23.74 -11.79
CA ALA A 81 12.49 -23.36 -13.13
C ALA A 81 12.99 -24.55 -13.97
N ASP A 82 13.46 -25.61 -13.32
CA ASP A 82 13.94 -26.83 -13.96
C ASP A 82 12.83 -27.83 -14.29
N GLU A 83 11.66 -27.70 -13.65
CA GLU A 83 10.48 -28.51 -13.93
C GLU A 83 9.66 -27.96 -15.09
N ILE A 84 9.43 -26.64 -15.10
CA ILE A 84 8.62 -25.95 -16.11
C ILE A 84 9.14 -24.52 -16.38
N ASN A 85 8.82 -23.99 -17.57
CA ASN A 85 9.09 -22.59 -17.91
C ASN A 85 7.88 -21.98 -18.65
N PRO A 86 6.77 -21.72 -17.93
CA PRO A 86 5.60 -21.09 -18.50
C PRO A 86 5.93 -19.69 -19.04
N ASN A 87 5.19 -19.22 -20.04
CA ASN A 87 5.37 -17.86 -20.53
C ASN A 87 4.89 -16.87 -19.46
N PRO A 88 5.78 -16.06 -18.85
CA PRO A 88 5.41 -15.18 -17.74
C PRO A 88 4.54 -14.00 -18.20
N TYR A 89 4.42 -13.78 -19.51
CA TYR A 89 3.54 -12.76 -20.09
C TYR A 89 2.10 -13.25 -20.31
N SER A 90 1.80 -14.53 -20.11
CA SER A 90 0.48 -15.10 -20.37
C SER A 90 -0.13 -15.71 -19.12
N ILE A 91 -1.21 -15.10 -18.60
CA ILE A 91 -1.98 -15.64 -17.48
C ILE A 91 -2.44 -17.08 -17.77
N ASN A 92 -2.92 -17.37 -18.98
CA ASN A 92 -3.33 -18.72 -19.36
C ASN A 92 -2.19 -19.75 -19.30
N SER A 93 -0.94 -19.32 -19.51
CA SER A 93 0.24 -20.19 -19.36
C SER A 93 0.59 -20.44 -17.90
N LEU A 94 0.22 -19.51 -17.00
CA LEU A 94 0.45 -19.60 -15.56
C LEU A 94 -0.67 -20.36 -14.84
N THR A 95 -1.90 -20.33 -15.35
CA THR A 95 -3.06 -20.87 -14.62
C THR A 95 -3.46 -22.31 -15.00
N ASN A 96 -3.03 -22.81 -16.16
CA ASN A 96 -3.44 -24.14 -16.67
C ASN A 96 -2.37 -25.22 -16.53
N ASN A 97 -1.44 -25.08 -15.58
CA ASN A 97 -0.34 -26.03 -15.38
C ASN A 97 -0.38 -26.60 -13.97
N ASP A 98 -0.52 -27.92 -13.84
CA ASP A 98 -0.61 -28.60 -12.53
C ASP A 98 0.69 -28.51 -11.71
N ASN A 99 1.81 -28.12 -12.34
CA ASN A 99 3.11 -27.93 -11.69
C ASN A 99 3.36 -26.47 -11.27
N VAL A 100 2.34 -25.62 -11.29
CA VAL A 100 2.40 -24.29 -10.68
C VAL A 100 1.58 -24.27 -9.39
N GLU A 101 2.05 -23.50 -8.43
CA GLU A 101 1.27 -23.19 -7.23
C GLU A 101 0.75 -21.76 -7.33
N GLN A 102 -0.50 -21.55 -6.94
CA GLN A 102 -1.18 -20.26 -7.03
C GLN A 102 -1.74 -19.85 -5.68
N PHE A 103 -1.45 -18.62 -5.30
CA PHE A 103 -1.85 -18.04 -4.02
C PHE A 103 -2.56 -16.70 -4.25
N ALA A 104 -3.70 -16.50 -3.59
CA ALA A 104 -4.27 -15.17 -3.41
C ALA A 104 -3.59 -14.52 -2.19
N LEU A 105 -3.22 -13.24 -2.31
CA LEU A 105 -2.49 -12.52 -1.27
C LEU A 105 -3.33 -11.35 -0.75
N SER A 106 -3.33 -11.20 0.57
CA SER A 106 -3.87 -10.04 1.28
C SER A 106 -2.75 -9.39 2.08
N LEU A 107 -2.52 -8.10 1.87
CA LEU A 107 -1.55 -7.33 2.63
C LEU A 107 -2.24 -6.79 3.90
N ASP A 108 -1.94 -7.42 5.03
CA ASP A 108 -2.58 -7.14 6.31
C ASP A 108 -1.96 -5.92 6.97
N ASP A 109 -0.63 -5.82 6.95
CA ASP A 109 0.06 -4.66 7.49
C ASP A 109 1.43 -4.43 6.83
N PHE A 110 2.00 -3.24 7.08
CA PHE A 110 3.39 -2.94 6.75
C PHE A 110 3.99 -1.98 7.78
N THR A 111 5.20 -2.29 8.22
CA THR A 111 6.02 -1.35 9.02
C THR A 111 7.46 -1.36 8.52
N ASP A 112 8.15 -0.22 8.60
CA ASP A 112 9.55 -0.14 8.16
C ASP A 112 10.48 -1.05 9.01
N GLU A 113 10.09 -1.39 10.24
CA GLU A 113 10.86 -2.27 11.13
C GLU A 113 10.58 -3.76 10.88
N LYS A 114 9.31 -4.13 10.67
CA LYS A 114 8.86 -5.53 10.60
C LYS A 114 8.42 -5.98 9.20
N GLY A 115 8.66 -5.16 8.18
CA GLY A 115 8.26 -5.42 6.81
C GLY A 115 6.76 -5.62 6.63
N ALA A 116 6.41 -6.34 5.56
CA ALA A 116 5.03 -6.68 5.23
C ALA A 116 4.51 -7.85 6.07
N ILE A 117 3.28 -7.73 6.56
CA ILE A 117 2.48 -8.84 7.08
C ILE A 117 1.49 -9.23 5.99
N VAL A 118 1.60 -10.46 5.50
CA VAL A 118 0.87 -10.94 4.33
C VAL A 118 0.15 -12.24 4.68
N THR A 119 -1.14 -12.31 4.36
CA THR A 119 -1.90 -13.55 4.33
C THR A 119 -1.89 -14.14 2.93
N TYR A 120 -1.43 -15.39 2.84
CA TYR A 120 -1.43 -16.22 1.64
C TYR A 120 -2.61 -17.20 1.72
N GLU A 121 -3.36 -17.34 0.65
CA GLU A 121 -4.39 -18.37 0.47
C GLU A 121 -4.04 -19.24 -0.73
N ASP A 122 -3.78 -20.53 -0.49
CA ASP A 122 -3.62 -21.50 -1.57
C ASP A 122 -4.94 -21.67 -2.32
N GLN A 123 -4.96 -21.35 -3.62
CA GLN A 123 -6.17 -21.37 -4.42
C GLN A 123 -6.70 -22.78 -4.69
N ALA A 124 -5.84 -23.81 -4.62
CA ALA A 124 -6.24 -25.20 -4.83
C ALA A 124 -6.91 -25.79 -3.58
N THR A 125 -6.41 -25.44 -2.39
CA THR A 125 -6.87 -26.04 -1.13
C THR A 125 -7.73 -25.12 -0.26
N GLY A 126 -7.71 -23.81 -0.51
CA GLY A 126 -8.33 -22.77 0.32
C GLY A 126 -7.67 -22.62 1.70
N GLN A 127 -6.49 -23.23 1.90
CA GLN A 127 -5.75 -23.09 3.16
C GLN A 127 -5.08 -21.73 3.20
N THR A 128 -5.12 -21.09 4.37
CA THR A 128 -4.52 -19.77 4.58
C THR A 128 -3.37 -19.80 5.56
N ALA A 129 -2.39 -18.93 5.35
CA ALA A 129 -1.24 -18.73 6.23
C ALA A 129 -0.83 -17.26 6.24
N THR A 130 -0.68 -16.69 7.43
CA THR A 130 -0.17 -15.33 7.60
C THR A 130 1.32 -15.38 7.93
N VAL A 131 2.11 -14.56 7.24
CA VAL A 131 3.56 -14.46 7.39
C VAL A 131 3.94 -12.99 7.59
N GLY A 132 4.76 -12.71 8.61
CA GLY A 132 5.38 -11.40 8.83
C GLY A 132 6.89 -11.53 9.01
N SER A 133 7.64 -10.45 8.81
CA SER A 133 9.13 -10.50 8.81
C SER A 133 9.76 -10.77 10.19
N ASP A 134 8.98 -10.66 11.27
CA ASP A 134 9.45 -10.83 12.66
C ASP A 134 9.08 -12.20 13.27
N ASP A 135 8.31 -13.03 12.55
CA ASP A 135 7.92 -14.35 13.04
C ASP A 135 9.05 -15.37 12.81
N SER A 136 9.98 -15.37 13.76
CA SER A 136 10.76 -16.57 14.13
C SER A 136 9.89 -17.77 14.53
N GLU A 137 8.57 -17.55 14.67
CA GLU A 137 7.55 -18.58 14.80
C GLU A 137 6.61 -18.53 13.59
N ILE A 138 7.05 -19.06 12.44
CA ILE A 138 6.10 -19.66 11.51
C ILE A 138 5.26 -20.61 12.36
N ARG A 139 3.99 -20.25 12.61
CA ARG A 139 3.11 -21.09 13.41
C ARG A 139 3.21 -22.51 12.83
N PRO A 140 3.51 -23.54 13.64
CA PRO A 140 3.95 -24.86 13.16
C PRO A 140 2.91 -25.66 12.34
N MET A 141 1.79 -25.05 11.95
CA MET A 141 0.76 -25.64 11.11
C MET A 141 0.97 -25.42 9.60
N VAL A 142 1.99 -24.68 9.17
CA VAL A 142 2.15 -24.28 7.76
C VAL A 142 3.28 -25.05 7.04
N VAL A 143 3.22 -26.39 7.05
CA VAL A 143 4.21 -27.23 6.35
C VAL A 143 4.07 -27.14 4.82
N TRP A 144 2.90 -26.74 4.33
CA TRP A 144 2.59 -26.63 2.90
C TRP A 144 3.07 -25.33 2.25
N LEU A 145 3.27 -24.25 3.04
CA LEU A 145 3.83 -23.00 2.53
C LEU A 145 5.36 -23.13 2.56
N ALA A 146 5.94 -23.62 1.46
CA ALA A 146 7.37 -23.90 1.39
C ALA A 146 8.21 -22.65 1.77
N PRO A 147 9.30 -22.80 2.54
CA PRO A 147 10.15 -21.67 2.95
C PRO A 147 10.72 -20.84 1.79
N LEU A 148 10.80 -21.37 0.58
CA LEU A 148 11.25 -20.61 -0.60
C LEU A 148 10.15 -19.66 -1.12
N ILE A 149 8.87 -20.01 -0.98
CA ILE A 149 7.72 -19.17 -1.39
C ILE A 149 7.68 -17.90 -0.56
N THR A 150 7.99 -17.99 0.74
CA THR A 150 8.05 -16.80 1.61
C THR A 150 9.17 -15.85 1.19
N ILE A 151 10.30 -16.37 0.68
CA ILE A 151 11.41 -15.56 0.18
C ILE A 151 11.05 -14.84 -1.12
N VAL A 152 10.55 -15.56 -2.14
CA VAL A 152 10.17 -14.93 -3.41
C VAL A 152 8.97 -14.00 -3.23
N GLY A 153 8.00 -14.39 -2.38
CA GLY A 153 6.82 -13.59 -2.06
C GLY A 153 7.18 -12.28 -1.36
N ALA A 154 8.07 -12.31 -0.36
CA ALA A 154 8.52 -11.09 0.33
C ALA A 154 9.18 -10.09 -0.64
N LYS A 155 10.12 -10.56 -1.48
CA LYS A 155 10.77 -9.71 -2.49
C LYS A 155 9.78 -9.07 -3.46
N LEU A 156 8.81 -9.86 -3.93
CA LEU A 156 7.79 -9.38 -4.86
C LEU A 156 6.82 -8.38 -4.21
N ILE A 157 6.49 -8.55 -2.94
CA ILE A 157 5.65 -7.61 -2.19
C ILE A 157 6.39 -6.29 -1.94
N GLU A 158 7.65 -6.33 -1.55
CA GLU A 158 8.46 -5.11 -1.41
C GLU A 158 8.57 -4.34 -2.74
N ALA A 159 8.79 -5.06 -3.84
CA ALA A 159 8.80 -4.50 -5.18
C ALA A 159 7.43 -3.94 -5.60
N LEU A 160 6.34 -4.59 -5.22
CA LEU A 160 4.98 -4.07 -5.44
C LEU A 160 4.77 -2.75 -4.69
N LEU A 161 5.15 -2.69 -3.41
CA LEU A 161 5.03 -1.46 -2.62
C LEU A 161 5.81 -0.30 -3.24
N LEU A 162 6.98 -0.57 -3.83
CA LEU A 162 7.80 0.42 -4.53
C LEU A 162 7.22 0.87 -5.88
N THR A 163 6.40 0.05 -6.54
CA THR A 163 5.93 0.29 -7.91
C THR A 163 4.47 0.71 -7.99
N ALA A 164 3.63 0.29 -7.04
CA ALA A 164 2.21 0.57 -7.01
C ALA A 164 1.92 2.03 -6.65
N ALA A 165 0.96 2.63 -7.35
CA ALA A 165 0.42 3.93 -6.98
C ALA A 165 -0.64 3.82 -5.85
N VAL A 166 -1.31 2.66 -5.78
CA VAL A 166 -2.40 2.37 -4.84
C VAL A 166 -2.24 0.95 -4.32
N ILE A 167 -2.42 0.76 -3.01
CA ILE A 167 -2.37 -0.53 -2.32
C ILE A 167 -3.57 -0.67 -1.38
N ILE A 168 -3.92 -1.90 -1.03
CA ILE A 168 -4.89 -2.20 0.03
C ILE A 168 -4.11 -2.75 1.23
N LEU A 169 -4.26 -2.11 2.38
CA LEU A 169 -3.71 -2.56 3.67
C LEU A 169 -4.87 -2.79 4.63
N ASN A 170 -5.05 -4.01 5.12
CA ASN A 170 -6.15 -4.36 6.02
C ASN A 170 -7.51 -3.86 5.49
N GLU A 171 -7.82 -4.17 4.23
CA GLU A 171 -9.04 -3.75 3.51
C GLU A 171 -9.21 -2.22 3.31
N ILE A 172 -8.20 -1.42 3.63
CA ILE A 172 -8.22 0.03 3.43
C ILE A 172 -7.34 0.38 2.24
N GLU A 173 -7.91 1.09 1.27
CA GLU A 173 -7.17 1.62 0.12
C GLU A 173 -6.32 2.82 0.53
N PHE A 174 -5.04 2.79 0.14
CA PHE A 174 -4.08 3.86 0.30
C PHE A 174 -3.42 4.18 -1.03
N ALA A 175 -3.27 5.47 -1.33
CA ALA A 175 -2.56 5.95 -2.50
C ALA A 175 -1.32 6.77 -2.10
N ARG A 176 -0.25 6.70 -2.90
CA ARG A 176 0.98 7.46 -2.64
C ARG A 176 0.70 8.95 -2.58
N THR A 177 1.26 9.65 -1.59
CA THR A 177 0.94 11.07 -1.37
C THR A 177 1.27 11.96 -2.56
N ASP A 178 2.39 11.74 -3.23
CA ASP A 178 2.84 12.49 -4.42
C ASP A 178 1.82 12.45 -5.56
N SER A 179 1.10 11.33 -5.72
CA SER A 179 0.10 11.13 -6.76
C SER A 179 -1.22 11.87 -6.49
N ILE A 180 -1.61 12.06 -5.22
CA ILE A 180 -2.96 12.54 -4.88
C ILE A 180 -3.02 13.82 -4.02
N ALA A 181 -1.94 14.25 -3.38
CA ALA A 181 -1.97 15.38 -2.43
C ALA A 181 -2.57 16.66 -3.03
N ASN A 182 -2.10 17.08 -4.21
CA ASN A 182 -2.59 18.29 -4.87
C ASN A 182 -4.07 18.20 -5.24
N THR A 183 -4.52 17.02 -5.68
CA THR A 183 -5.93 16.75 -5.96
C THR A 183 -6.76 16.86 -4.69
N LEU A 184 -6.29 16.24 -3.60
CA LEU A 184 -6.99 16.26 -2.33
C LEU A 184 -7.10 17.68 -1.76
N ARG A 185 -6.07 18.52 -1.86
CA ARG A 185 -6.12 19.92 -1.38
C ARG A 185 -7.32 20.72 -1.91
N ASN A 186 -7.88 20.34 -3.06
CA ASN A 186 -9.03 20.99 -3.69
C ASN A 186 -10.39 20.31 -3.40
N LYS A 187 -10.42 19.18 -2.70
CA LYS A 187 -11.67 18.46 -2.34
C LYS A 187 -12.36 19.09 -1.12
N GLU A 188 -13.53 18.59 -0.74
CA GLU A 188 -14.32 19.11 0.40
C GLU A 188 -13.78 18.73 1.79
N TYR A 189 -13.35 17.48 1.98
CA TYR A 189 -12.89 17.00 3.29
C TYR A 189 -11.64 17.75 3.78
N ASN A 190 -11.21 17.64 5.04
CA ASN A 190 -9.99 18.33 5.50
C ASN A 190 -8.88 17.39 5.94
N HIS A 191 -9.24 16.16 6.31
CA HIS A 191 -8.35 15.18 6.92
C HIS A 191 -8.60 13.81 6.30
N TYR A 192 -7.56 12.99 6.27
CA TYR A 192 -7.53 11.68 5.65
C TYR A 192 -6.71 10.73 6.52
N TYR A 193 -6.97 9.43 6.38
CA TYR A 193 -6.03 8.41 6.85
C TYR A 193 -4.66 8.66 6.26
N ALA A 194 -3.61 8.44 7.06
CA ALA A 194 -2.28 8.28 6.53
C ALA A 194 -1.60 7.06 7.15
N ARG A 195 -0.53 6.63 6.49
CA ARG A 195 0.41 5.63 6.97
C ARG A 195 1.77 5.85 6.30
N VAL A 196 2.84 5.66 7.05
CA VAL A 196 4.19 5.57 6.49
C VAL A 196 4.45 4.13 6.02
N VAL A 197 4.88 3.97 4.77
CA VAL A 197 5.20 2.70 4.12
C VAL A 197 6.48 2.90 3.31
N GLN A 198 7.54 2.17 3.64
CA GLN A 198 8.87 2.28 3.03
C GLN A 198 9.41 3.72 3.08
N GLY A 199 9.23 4.39 4.22
CA GLY A 199 9.63 5.79 4.41
C GLY A 199 8.79 6.83 3.65
N ASP A 200 7.79 6.42 2.87
CA ASP A 200 6.86 7.31 2.17
C ASP A 200 5.51 7.41 2.87
N VAL A 201 4.84 8.56 2.78
CA VAL A 201 3.47 8.72 3.29
C VAL A 201 2.48 8.29 2.23
N TRP A 202 1.53 7.46 2.63
CA TRP A 202 0.39 7.03 1.83
C TRP A 202 -0.89 7.55 2.46
N ILE A 203 -1.81 8.03 1.62
CA ILE A 203 -3.06 8.66 2.05
C ILE A 203 -4.23 7.74 1.71
N GLY A 204 -5.06 7.49 2.71
CA GLY A 204 -6.27 6.68 2.58
C GLY A 204 -7.57 7.51 2.61
N PRO A 205 -8.69 6.93 3.05
CA PRO A 205 -10.00 7.56 2.97
C PRO A 205 -10.11 8.82 3.84
N ALA A 206 -11.06 9.69 3.46
CA ALA A 206 -11.37 10.92 4.18
C ALA A 206 -11.96 10.64 5.58
N ILE A 207 -11.60 11.48 6.55
CA ILE A 207 -12.06 11.40 7.93
C ILE A 207 -12.45 12.76 8.51
N THR A 208 -13.26 12.72 9.55
CA THR A 208 -13.61 13.92 10.32
C THR A 208 -12.43 14.39 11.17
N GLU A 209 -12.34 15.68 11.50
CA GLU A 209 -11.31 16.21 12.41
C GLU A 209 -11.31 15.51 13.77
N SER A 210 -12.49 15.22 14.32
CA SER A 210 -12.63 14.49 15.59
C SER A 210 -12.04 13.09 15.49
N TYR A 211 -12.30 12.38 14.39
CA TYR A 211 -11.76 11.05 14.17
C TYR A 211 -10.26 11.07 13.86
N ALA A 212 -9.78 12.07 13.12
CA ALA A 212 -8.36 12.32 12.91
C ALA A 212 -7.60 12.51 14.24
N ALA A 213 -8.13 13.36 15.13
CA ALA A 213 -7.53 13.56 16.45
C ALA A 213 -7.56 12.29 17.30
N PHE A 214 -8.66 11.53 17.28
CA PHE A 214 -8.75 10.24 17.96
C PHE A 214 -7.74 9.23 17.40
N ARG A 215 -7.66 9.10 16.07
CA ARG A 215 -6.75 8.20 15.35
C ARG A 215 -5.29 8.48 15.72
N LEU A 216 -4.91 9.76 15.76
CA LEU A 216 -3.55 10.16 16.14
C LEU A 216 -3.16 9.69 17.54
N THR A 217 -4.14 9.53 18.45
CA THR A 217 -3.95 9.03 19.82
C THR A 217 -4.23 7.53 20.01
N SER A 218 -4.74 6.85 18.97
CA SER A 218 -5.25 5.47 19.10
C SER A 218 -4.13 4.43 19.04
N PHE A 219 -4.17 3.52 20.02
CA PHE A 219 -3.31 2.37 20.29
C PHE A 219 -3.29 1.31 19.16
N ASN A 220 -2.11 0.73 18.88
CA ASN A 220 -1.88 -0.39 17.95
C ASN A 220 -1.10 -1.56 18.61
N GLY A 221 -1.28 -1.82 19.91
CA GLY A 221 -0.80 -3.08 20.52
C GLY A 221 0.49 -3.06 21.36
N ASP A 222 1.22 -1.95 21.52
CA ASP A 222 2.49 -1.88 22.29
C ASP A 222 2.71 -0.51 22.99
N GLU A 223 3.66 -0.46 23.94
CA GLU A 223 3.67 0.19 25.25
C GLU A 223 4.17 1.65 25.30
N ASP A 224 4.73 2.19 24.20
CA ASP A 224 5.18 3.60 24.10
C ASP A 224 4.52 4.39 22.95
N VAL A 225 3.37 3.89 22.45
CA VAL A 225 2.37 4.54 21.59
C VAL A 225 2.88 5.18 20.29
N SER A 226 3.05 4.36 19.26
CA SER A 226 2.97 4.77 17.85
C SER A 226 1.51 4.89 17.43
N GLY A 227 0.98 6.11 17.42
CA GLY A 227 -0.39 6.36 16.96
C GLY A 227 -0.50 6.26 15.45
N ASN A 228 -1.73 6.12 14.98
CA ASN A 228 -2.01 6.04 13.55
C ASN A 228 -1.88 7.42 12.88
N ASP A 229 -1.18 7.49 11.75
CA ASP A 229 -0.93 8.76 11.06
C ASP A 229 -2.20 9.36 10.41
N VAL A 230 -2.16 10.69 10.23
CA VAL A 230 -3.20 11.49 9.58
C VAL A 230 -2.56 12.44 8.57
N TRP A 231 -3.19 12.59 7.41
CA TRP A 231 -2.85 13.65 6.46
C TRP A 231 -3.93 14.75 6.45
N SER A 232 -3.49 16.01 6.48
CA SER A 232 -4.36 17.19 6.43
C SER A 232 -4.06 18.02 5.20
N LYS A 233 -5.09 18.63 4.60
CA LYS A 233 -4.89 19.48 3.40
C LYS A 233 -4.08 20.74 3.63
N THR A 234 -3.99 21.19 4.88
CA THR A 234 -3.33 22.44 5.24
C THR A 234 -2.54 22.26 6.52
N LEU A 235 -1.47 23.05 6.64
CA LEU A 235 -0.69 23.20 7.87
C LEU A 235 -1.60 23.46 9.07
N SER A 236 -2.54 24.41 8.94
CA SER A 236 -3.47 24.75 10.03
C SER A 236 -4.36 23.59 10.45
N GLY A 237 -4.70 22.70 9.51
CA GLY A 237 -5.46 21.48 9.78
C GLY A 237 -4.64 20.48 10.59
N ALA A 238 -3.38 20.26 10.20
CA ALA A 238 -2.47 19.38 10.93
C ALA A 238 -2.21 19.89 12.37
N VAL A 239 -1.99 21.20 12.54
CA VAL A 239 -1.85 21.83 13.87
C VAL A 239 -3.09 21.58 14.72
N LYS A 240 -4.30 21.79 14.17
CA LYS A 240 -5.56 21.58 14.90
C LYS A 240 -5.73 20.12 15.33
N VAL A 241 -5.43 19.17 14.44
CA VAL A 241 -5.52 17.74 14.73
C VAL A 241 -4.55 17.36 15.86
N ALA A 242 -3.28 17.74 15.75
CA ALA A 242 -2.26 17.47 16.76
C ALA A 242 -2.59 18.15 18.10
N GLN A 243 -3.09 19.39 18.08
CA GLN A 243 -3.48 20.13 19.28
C GLN A 243 -4.67 19.43 19.97
N ARG A 244 -5.67 19.03 19.19
CA ARG A 244 -6.86 18.35 19.70
C ARG A 244 -6.51 16.98 20.28
N ALA A 245 -5.69 16.20 19.58
CA ALA A 245 -5.13 14.94 20.07
C ALA A 245 -4.33 15.12 21.37
N GLY A 246 -3.56 16.21 21.46
CA GLY A 246 -2.79 16.60 22.64
C GLY A 246 -3.60 17.21 23.80
N GLY A 247 -4.94 17.14 23.77
CA GLY A 247 -5.79 17.71 24.83
C GLY A 247 -5.80 19.24 24.86
N GLY A 248 -5.61 19.90 23.72
CA GLY A 248 -5.63 21.36 23.56
C GLY A 248 -4.28 22.05 23.74
N LYS A 249 -3.23 21.31 24.12
CA LYS A 249 -1.87 21.84 24.32
C LYS A 249 -1.16 22.09 22.99
N GLU A 250 -0.19 23.00 23.02
CA GLU A 250 0.59 23.38 21.84
C GLU A 250 1.31 22.17 21.21
N PRO A 251 1.08 21.87 19.92
CA PRO A 251 1.77 20.80 19.20
C PRO A 251 3.27 21.05 19.06
N VAL A 252 4.04 19.97 18.84
CA VAL A 252 5.46 20.06 18.48
C VAL A 252 5.60 20.00 16.96
N GLY A 253 6.31 20.96 16.35
CA GLY A 253 6.58 21.00 14.92
C GLY A 253 6.43 22.41 14.29
N PRO A 254 6.45 22.51 12.95
CA PRO A 254 6.50 21.39 12.02
C PRO A 254 7.91 20.76 12.01
N GLU A 255 7.95 19.43 12.03
CA GLU A 255 9.17 18.64 11.85
C GLU A 255 9.15 17.99 10.46
N ILE A 256 10.33 17.56 10.02
CA ILE A 256 10.52 16.77 8.82
C ILE A 256 11.07 15.41 9.28
N HIS A 257 10.51 14.32 8.76
CA HIS A 257 10.94 12.97 9.12
C HIS A 257 12.27 12.63 8.40
N GLY A 258 13.39 12.52 9.13
CA GLY A 258 14.71 12.07 8.64
C GLY A 258 15.79 13.16 8.39
N PRO A 259 17.09 12.81 8.27
CA PRO A 259 18.22 13.76 8.20
C PRO A 259 18.58 14.31 6.79
N GLY A 260 17.69 14.29 5.79
CA GLY A 260 18.03 14.56 4.38
C GLY A 260 17.08 15.50 3.62
N LEU A 261 17.48 15.88 2.40
CA LEU A 261 16.74 16.75 1.45
C LEU A 261 16.19 15.91 0.25
N GLY A 262 15.52 14.78 0.52
CA GLY A 262 15.00 13.85 -0.51
C GLY A 262 13.47 13.76 -0.59
N PHE A 263 12.93 12.74 -1.27
CA PHE A 263 11.50 12.34 -1.25
C PHE A 263 11.21 11.48 0.01
N GLY A 264 9.97 11.48 0.52
CA GLY A 264 9.59 10.86 1.81
C GLY A 264 9.50 11.82 3.01
N TYR A 265 9.88 13.09 2.81
CA TYR A 265 10.04 14.08 3.88
C TYR A 265 8.79 14.97 4.00
N TYR A 266 7.74 14.44 4.63
CA TYR A 266 6.49 15.17 4.82
C TYR A 266 6.54 15.99 6.10
N TYR A 267 6.26 17.28 5.98
CA TYR A 267 6.09 18.13 7.15
C TYR A 267 4.96 17.60 8.01
N HIS A 268 5.20 17.50 9.30
CA HIS A 268 4.20 17.02 10.24
C HIS A 268 4.31 17.69 11.61
N TYR A 269 3.23 17.53 12.37
CA TYR A 269 3.18 17.88 13.78
C TYR A 269 2.97 16.64 14.62
N HIS A 270 3.52 16.68 15.83
CA HIS A 270 3.23 15.77 16.91
C HIS A 270 2.34 16.43 17.97
N THR A 271 1.73 15.61 18.81
CA THR A 271 1.14 16.10 20.07
C THR A 271 2.22 16.75 20.97
N TRP A 272 1.79 17.56 21.94
CA TRP A 272 2.70 18.31 22.84
C TRP A 272 3.73 17.44 23.58
N ASN A 273 3.38 16.19 23.86
CA ASN A 273 4.23 15.20 24.53
C ASN A 273 4.79 14.15 23.58
N ARG A 274 4.62 14.33 22.26
CA ARG A 274 5.06 13.42 21.20
C ARG A 274 4.50 12.00 21.30
N VAL A 275 3.37 11.83 22.00
CA VAL A 275 2.65 10.55 22.07
C VAL A 275 1.72 10.46 20.87
N GLY A 276 1.68 9.31 20.21
CA GLY A 276 0.82 9.08 19.06
C GLY A 276 1.54 9.19 17.72
N GLY A 277 0.76 9.32 16.64
CA GLY A 277 1.26 9.32 15.27
C GLY A 277 1.70 10.69 14.78
N HIS A 278 1.90 10.79 13.46
CA HIS A 278 2.24 12.03 12.78
C HIS A 278 1.00 12.68 12.15
N SER A 279 0.88 14.00 12.29
CA SER A 279 -0.11 14.80 11.58
C SER A 279 0.54 15.52 10.40
N PHE A 280 0.54 14.88 9.24
CA PHE A 280 1.13 15.36 7.99
C PHE A 280 0.29 16.44 7.30
N PHE A 281 0.92 17.25 6.42
CA PHE A 281 0.22 18.20 5.56
C PHE A 281 0.92 18.52 4.24
#